data_AF-A0A7D9DQL6-F1
#
_entry.id   AF-A0A7D9DQL6-F1
#
_cell.length_a   1.000
_cell.length_b   1.000
_cell.length_c   1.000
_cell.angle_alpha   90.00
_cell.angle_beta   90.00
_cell.angle_gamma   90.00
#
_symmetry.space_group_name_H-M   'P 1'
#
loop_
_entity.id
_entity.type
_entity.pdbx_description
1 polymer ?
#
loop_
_entity_poly.entity_id
_entity_poly.type
_entity_poly.pdbx_seq_one_letter_code
_entity_poly.pdbx_strand_id
1 'polypeptide(L)' 'MFADDTSISYASDSAKELQNVINTELKGLSDWLTTNKLSLNIVKTEFMVVGSRQRIKTLNNEIDIEINGTMVNQVTS' A
#
# COMPACT_ATOMS: atom_id res chain seq x y z
N MET A 1 13.10 2.31 -16.72
CA MET A 1 12.75 3.05 -15.51
C MET A 1 11.67 4.02 -15.91
N PHE A 2 10.41 3.73 -15.56
CA PHE A 2 9.31 4.68 -15.76
C PHE A 2 9.45 5.71 -14.65
N ALA A 3 9.57 6.99 -15.00
CA ALA A 3 9.92 8.05 -14.05
C ALA A 3 8.75 8.46 -13.14
N ASP A 4 7.55 8.00 -13.49
CA ASP A 4 6.27 8.30 -12.86
C ASP A 4 5.77 7.16 -11.94
N ASP A 5 6.31 5.95 -12.07
CA ASP A 5 5.93 4.81 -11.23
C ASP A 5 6.79 4.75 -9.95
N THR A 6 6.12 4.70 -8.80
CA THR A 6 6.77 4.53 -7.48
C THR A 6 6.26 3.25 -6.83
N SER A 7 7.17 2.39 -6.37
CA SER A 7 6.85 1.18 -5.61
C SER A 7 7.37 1.29 -4.18
N ILE A 8 6.53 0.96 -3.19
CA ILE A 8 6.89 0.93 -1.76
C ILE A 8 6.79 -0.51 -1.27
N SER A 9 7.73 -0.94 -0.44
CA SER A 9 7.73 -2.29 0.12
C SER A 9 8.13 -2.24 1.59
N TYR A 10 7.37 -2.97 2.42
CA TYR A 10 7.60 -3.09 3.84
C TYR A 10 7.42 -4.54 4.27
N ALA A 11 8.31 -5.02 5.15
CA ALA A 11 8.26 -6.37 5.68
C ALA A 11 8.04 -6.32 7.20
N SER A 12 7.06 -7.07 7.68
CA SER A 12 6.79 -7.24 9.11
C SER A 12 6.27 -8.64 9.37
N ASP A 13 6.49 -9.10 10.61
CA ASP A 13 5.93 -10.34 11.10
C ASP A 13 4.45 -10.26 11.48
N SER A 14 3.88 -9.06 11.59
CA SER A 14 2.51 -8.81 12.04
C SER A 14 1.67 -8.13 10.94
N ALA A 15 0.51 -8.72 10.61
CA ALA A 15 -0.46 -8.15 9.66
C ALA A 15 -0.86 -6.72 10.04
N LYS A 16 -1.14 -6.52 11.33
CA LYS A 16 -1.60 -5.26 11.90
C LYS A 16 -0.50 -4.20 11.86
N GLU A 17 0.73 -4.58 12.13
CA GLU A 17 1.86 -3.66 12.01
C GLU A 17 2.08 -3.26 10.55
N LEU A 18 2.06 -4.24 9.64
CA LEU A 18 2.16 -4.00 8.19
C LEU A 18 1.09 -3.03 7.71
N GLN A 19 -0.17 -3.25 8.06
CA GLN A 19 -1.28 -2.35 7.72
C GLN A 19 -1.07 -0.95 8.30
N ASN A 20 -0.75 -0.84 9.59
CA ASN A 20 -0.60 0.46 10.25
C ASN A 20 0.55 1.27 9.67
N VAL A 21 1.69 0.64 9.44
CA VAL A 21 2.88 1.30 8.88
C VAL A 21 2.60 1.73 7.44
N ILE A 22 2.09 0.83 6.58
CA ILE A 22 1.81 1.17 5.19
C ILE A 22 0.79 2.32 5.07
N ASN A 23 -0.30 2.29 5.83
CA ASN A 23 -1.27 3.39 5.81
C ASN A 23 -0.68 4.71 6.31
N THR A 24 0.18 4.67 7.33
CA THR A 24 0.86 5.86 7.85
C THR A 24 1.83 6.45 6.82
N GLU A 25 2.64 5.61 6.19
CA GLU A 25 3.61 6.01 5.17
C GLU A 25 2.91 6.54 3.90
N LEU A 26 1.85 5.87 3.44
CA LEU A 26 1.06 6.31 2.28
C LEU A 26 0.37 7.66 2.52
N LYS A 27 -0.09 7.92 3.74
CA LYS A 27 -0.62 9.22 4.12
C LYS A 27 0.46 10.30 4.03
N GLY A 28 1.63 10.06 4.61
CA GLY A 28 2.76 10.99 4.53
C GLY A 28 3.21 11.25 3.09
N LEU A 29 3.24 10.21 2.27
CA LEU A 29 3.55 10.31 0.84
C LEU A 29 2.50 11.14 0.09
N SER A 30 1.22 10.88 0.31
CA SER A 30 0.12 11.63 -0.30
C SER A 30 0.19 13.11 0.06
N ASP A 31 0.46 13.42 1.34
CA ASP A 31 0.61 14.80 1.81
C ASP A 31 1.83 15.47 1.16
N TRP A 32 2.95 14.75 1.06
CA TRP A 32 4.16 15.25 0.40
C TRP A 32 3.94 15.50 -1.09
N LEU A 33 3.31 14.58 -1.81
CA LEU A 33 2.99 14.74 -3.24
C LEU A 33 2.09 15.96 -3.46
N THR A 34 1.02 16.09 -2.67
CA THR A 34 0.09 17.23 -2.73
C THR A 34 0.80 18.55 -2.45
N THR A 35 1.68 18.59 -1.44
CA THR A 35 2.48 19.78 -1.10
C THR A 35 3.41 20.18 -2.24
N ASN A 36 3.93 19.21 -2.99
CA ASN A 36 4.79 19.41 -4.15
C ASN A 36 4.03 19.58 -5.48
N LYS A 37 2.70 19.76 -5.43
CA LYS A 37 1.83 19.91 -6.62
C LYS A 37 1.87 18.71 -7.56
N LEU A 38 2.13 17.52 -7.02
CA LEU A 38 2.04 16.24 -7.70
C LEU A 38 0.72 15.58 -7.33
N SER A 39 0.07 14.94 -8.31
CA SER A 39 -1.16 14.17 -8.07
C SER A 39 -0.86 12.68 -8.02
N LEU A 40 -1.41 11.99 -7.03
CA LEU A 40 -1.41 10.54 -6.96
C LEU A 40 -2.64 9.99 -7.67
N ASN A 41 -2.45 9.07 -8.61
CA ASN A 41 -3.57 8.38 -9.26
C ASN A 41 -4.01 7.17 -8.43
N ILE A 42 -4.84 7.42 -7.41
CA ILE A 42 -5.32 6.39 -6.47
C ILE A 42 -6.01 5.21 -7.20
N VAL A 43 -6.71 5.48 -8.30
CA VAL A 43 -7.41 4.44 -9.10
C VAL A 43 -6.43 3.46 -9.74
N LYS A 44 -5.22 3.92 -10.09
CA LYS A 44 -4.15 3.08 -10.64
C LYS A 44 -3.21 2.54 -9.56
N THR A 45 -3.34 2.97 -8.31
CA THR A 45 -2.53 2.44 -7.22
C THR A 45 -3.05 1.06 -6.85
N GLU A 46 -2.15 0.10 -6.78
CA GLU A 46 -2.43 -1.28 -6.43
C GLU A 46 -1.45 -1.72 -5.34
N PHE A 47 -1.86 -2.70 -4.53
CA PHE A 47 -0.96 -3.32 -3.55
C PHE A 47 -0.97 -4.84 -3.66
N MET A 48 0.12 -5.47 -3.24
CA MET A 48 0.28 -6.91 -3.21
C MET A 48 0.94 -7.33 -1.90
N VAL A 49 0.54 -8.50 -1.39
CA VAL A 49 1.15 -9.13 -0.22
C VAL A 49 2.04 -10.27 -0.68
N VAL A 50 3.33 -10.20 -0.33
CA VAL A 50 4.33 -11.21 -0.71
C VAL A 50 4.74 -12.01 0.51
N GLY A 51 4.71 -13.34 0.43
CA GLY A 51 5.02 -14.25 1.53
C GLY A 51 4.80 -15.72 1.17
N SER A 52 4.94 -16.61 2.16
CA SER A 52 4.63 -18.03 1.96
C SER A 52 3.13 -18.22 1.71
N ARG A 53 2.74 -19.23 0.92
CA ARG A 53 1.33 -19.52 0.61
C ARG A 53 0.45 -19.64 1.86
N GLN A 54 0.99 -20.28 2.91
CA GLN A 54 0.29 -20.44 4.18
C GLN A 54 0.03 -19.09 4.84
N ARG A 55 1.04 -18.22 4.87
CA ARG A 55 0.98 -16.91 5.51
C ARG A 55 0.09 -15.92 4.74
N ILE A 56 0.17 -15.91 3.41
CA ILE A 56 -0.71 -15.09 2.57
C ILE A 56 -2.19 -15.49 2.78
N LYS A 57 -2.47 -16.79 2.87
CA LYS A 57 -3.85 -17.27 3.07
C LYS A 57 -4.47 -16.77 4.36
N THR A 58 -3.69 -16.60 5.42
CA THR A 58 -4.15 -16.02 6.69
C THR A 58 -4.26 -14.49 6.61
N LEU A 59 -3.35 -13.83 5.89
CA LEU A 59 -3.24 -12.37 5.84
C LEU A 59 -4.24 -11.67 4.89
N ASN A 60 -4.69 -12.32 3.82
CA ASN A 60 -5.52 -11.67 2.79
C ASN A 60 -6.84 -11.09 3.30
N ASN A 61 -7.33 -11.52 4.46
CA ASN A 61 -8.56 -11.00 5.06
C ASN A 61 -8.30 -9.94 6.13
N GLU A 62 -7.04 -9.59 6.39
CA GLU A 62 -6.62 -8.77 7.55
C GLU A 62 -5.94 -7.46 7.15
N ILE A 63 -5.75 -7.18 5.86
CA ILE A 63 -4.99 -6.02 5.38
C ILE A 63 -5.91 -5.07 4.60
N ASP A 64 -6.26 -3.97 5.24
CA ASP A 64 -6.99 -2.85 4.64
C ASP A 64 -6.05 -1.68 4.38
N ILE A 65 -5.85 -1.32 3.11
CA ILE A 65 -5.05 -0.17 2.69
C ILE A 65 -5.97 0.92 2.15
N GLU A 66 -5.86 2.12 2.73
CA GLU A 66 -6.68 3.28 2.38
C GLU A 66 -5.79 4.51 2.14
N ILE A 67 -6.09 5.26 1.09
CA ILE A 67 -5.46 6.55 0.78
C ILE A 67 -6.56 7.59 0.66
N ASN A 68 -6.54 8.61 1.54
CA ASN A 68 -7.49 9.73 1.55
C ASN A 68 -8.98 9.31 1.49
N GLY A 69 -9.41 8.32 2.28
CA GLY A 69 -10.80 7.84 2.25
C GLY A 69 -11.08 6.78 1.18
N THR A 70 -10.12 6.44 0.33
CA THR A 70 -10.31 5.51 -0.79
C THR A 70 -9.53 4.23 -0.59
N MET A 71 -10.22 3.08 -0.62
CA MET A 71 -9.60 1.76 -0.55
C MET A 71 -8.76 1.48 -1.80
N VAL A 72 -7.55 0.98 -1.60
CA VAL A 72 -6.63 0.59 -2.67
C VAL A 72 -6.92 -0.85 -3.08
N ASN A 73 -6.86 -1.15 -4.38
CA ASN A 73 -7.12 -2.50 -4.86
C ASN A 73 -5.95 -3.45 -4.53
N GLN A 74 -6.27 -4.60 -3.96
CA GLN A 74 -5.32 -5.68 -3.81
C GLN A 74 -5.22 -6.48 -5.11
N VAL A 75 -4.01 -6.64 -5.63
CA VAL A 75 -3.72 -7.57 -6.72
C VAL A 75 -3.18 -8.88 -6.15
N THR A 76 -3.68 -10.01 -6.69
CA THR A 76 -3.25 -11.36 -6.30
C THR A 76 -2.35 -11.94 -7.40
N SER A 77 -1.26 -12.60 -7.00
CA SER A 77 -0.37 -13.37 -7.90
C SER A 77 -0.75 -14.84 -7.96
#